data_AF-A0A7S0QQG4-F1
#
_entry.id   AF-A0A7S0QQG4-F1
#
_cell.length_a   1.000
_cell.length_b   1.000
_cell.length_c   1.000
_cell.angle_alpha   90.00
_cell.angle_beta   90.00
_cell.angle_gamma   90.00
#
_symmetry.space_group_name_H-M   'P 1'
#
loop_
_entity.id
_entity.type
_entity.pdbx_description
1 polymer ?
#
loop_
_entity_poly.entity_id
_entity_poly.type
_entity_poly.pdbx_seq_one_letter_code
_entity_poly.pdbx_strand_id
1 'polypeptide(L)'
;RIPIDPQVALSKKSNQRLNNFSFICAWWDASTGRMNPTGCQTRSVSASAVECECDHLTEYALIDTGNRSDITNQSECTVSCFHGTCTSGSYCSCSINWFGRDCSIYLSYSNAMSMTLTFVDGISQFLLLTLVSGESLSIPKGAVDQAVWNSIGATNITIAAYSLSELPLVVNQSLSAQQSFSGSFVSLFPSGLQFKIPVTLSLKTVSPLPVGKNFSIYYYNEQNTLWDFRQSNLNGLSGTISSDLPHFSTYAVIS
;
A
#
# COMPACT_ATOMS: atom_id res chain seq x y z
N ARG A 1 -36.55 -33.75 11.39
CA ARG A 1 -35.44 -32.76 11.41
C ARG A 1 -34.35 -33.37 12.28
N ILE A 2 -33.25 -33.78 11.67
CA ILE A 2 -32.07 -34.25 12.39
C ILE A 2 -31.46 -33.00 13.07
N PRO A 3 -31.13 -33.01 14.37
CA PRO A 3 -30.42 -31.91 14.98
C PRO A 3 -29.01 -31.89 14.36
N ILE A 4 -28.65 -30.80 13.71
CA ILE A 4 -27.29 -30.58 13.20
C ILE A 4 -26.52 -30.03 14.39
N ASP A 5 -25.55 -30.81 14.87
CA ASP A 5 -24.66 -30.46 15.97
C ASP A 5 -23.62 -29.43 15.45
N PRO A 6 -23.57 -28.20 16.00
CA PRO A 6 -22.57 -27.22 15.58
C PRO A 6 -21.17 -27.73 15.93
N GLN A 7 -20.31 -27.85 14.91
CA GLN A 7 -18.91 -28.23 15.11
C GLN A 7 -18.19 -27.10 15.86
N VAL A 8 -18.02 -27.28 17.18
CA VAL A 8 -17.21 -26.39 18.02
C VAL A 8 -15.73 -26.76 17.85
N ALA A 9 -14.96 -25.99 17.08
CA ALA A 9 -13.51 -26.11 17.07
C ALA A 9 -12.88 -25.10 18.05
N LEU A 10 -12.38 -25.61 19.18
CA LEU A 10 -11.61 -24.86 20.15
C LEU A 10 -10.16 -24.71 19.67
N SER A 11 -9.79 -23.55 19.13
CA SER A 11 -8.37 -23.23 18.91
C SER A 11 -7.78 -22.67 20.21
N LYS A 12 -6.96 -23.47 20.91
CA LYS A 12 -6.17 -22.99 22.06
C LYS A 12 -4.80 -22.50 21.58
N LYS A 13 -4.62 -21.19 21.42
CA LYS A 13 -3.27 -20.61 21.39
C LYS A 13 -2.77 -20.43 22.83
N SER A 14 -1.83 -21.28 23.21
CA SER A 14 -1.14 -21.22 24.50
C SER A 14 -0.18 -20.02 24.54
N ASN A 15 -0.29 -19.21 25.60
CA ASN A 15 0.70 -18.24 26.10
C ASN A 15 0.88 -16.87 25.40
N GLN A 16 -0.19 -16.15 25.09
CA GLN A 16 -0.15 -14.68 25.10
C GLN A 16 -1.41 -14.13 25.76
N ARG A 17 -1.24 -13.17 26.70
CA ARG A 17 -2.36 -12.50 27.39
C ARG A 17 -3.22 -11.79 26.33
N LEU A 18 -4.47 -12.24 26.10
CA LEU A 18 -5.36 -11.69 25.06
C LEU A 18 -6.11 -10.42 25.50
N ASN A 19 -5.63 -9.72 26.53
CA ASN A 19 -6.39 -8.64 27.19
C ASN A 19 -6.56 -7.38 26.31
N ASN A 20 -6.17 -7.39 25.04
CA ASN A 20 -6.29 -6.24 24.13
C ASN A 20 -6.46 -6.58 22.64
N PHE A 21 -6.74 -7.84 22.29
CA PHE A 21 -6.93 -8.24 20.89
C PHE A 21 -8.42 -8.49 20.60
N SER A 22 -8.98 -7.79 19.62
CA SER A 22 -10.30 -8.11 19.07
C SER A 22 -10.11 -9.21 18.04
N PHE A 23 -10.91 -10.27 18.01
CA PHE A 23 -10.84 -11.31 16.97
C PHE A 23 -12.18 -11.40 16.24
N ILE A 24 -12.14 -11.75 14.95
CA ILE A 24 -13.32 -12.13 14.19
C ILE A 24 -13.15 -13.52 13.57
N CYS A 25 -14.25 -14.26 13.51
CA CYS A 25 -14.34 -15.52 12.79
C CYS A 25 -14.86 -15.20 11.39
N ALA A 26 -14.15 -15.66 10.36
CA ALA A 26 -14.56 -15.46 8.98
C ALA A 26 -14.18 -16.66 8.14
N TRP A 27 -14.97 -16.91 7.10
CA TRP A 27 -14.74 -17.99 6.13
C TRP A 27 -14.31 -17.40 4.80
N TRP A 28 -13.63 -18.20 3.97
CA TRP A 28 -13.21 -17.76 2.65
C TRP A 28 -14.37 -17.83 1.67
N ASP A 29 -14.86 -16.67 1.24
CA ASP A 29 -15.90 -16.56 0.23
C ASP A 29 -15.29 -16.52 -1.17
N ALA A 30 -15.34 -17.66 -1.86
CA ALA A 30 -14.79 -17.81 -3.21
C ALA A 30 -15.51 -16.94 -4.26
N SER A 31 -16.75 -16.50 -4.00
CA SER A 31 -17.49 -15.64 -4.92
C SER A 31 -17.00 -14.19 -4.89
N THR A 32 -16.53 -13.75 -3.72
CA THR A 32 -16.00 -12.40 -3.52
C THR A 32 -14.47 -12.37 -3.43
N GLY A 33 -13.82 -13.53 -3.31
CA GLY A 33 -12.38 -13.66 -3.12
C GLY A 33 -11.90 -13.04 -1.80
N ARG A 34 -12.74 -13.05 -0.76
CA ARG A 34 -12.49 -12.34 0.51
C ARG A 34 -12.90 -13.17 1.71
N MET A 35 -12.35 -12.83 2.88
CA MET A 35 -12.82 -13.33 4.17
C MET A 35 -14.17 -12.70 4.51
N ASN A 36 -15.19 -13.52 4.73
CA ASN A 36 -16.56 -13.12 5.01
C ASN A 36 -16.95 -13.53 6.45
N PRO A 37 -17.31 -12.61 7.34
CA PRO A 37 -17.74 -12.95 8.70
C PRO A 37 -19.22 -13.33 8.78
N THR A 38 -19.98 -13.22 7.69
CA THR A 38 -21.43 -13.48 7.69
C THR A 38 -21.74 -14.92 8.09
N GLY A 39 -22.68 -15.07 9.02
CA GLY A 39 -23.05 -16.37 9.58
C GLY A 39 -22.09 -16.88 10.66
N CYS A 40 -20.99 -16.18 10.96
CA CYS A 40 -20.05 -16.53 12.02
C CYS A 40 -20.12 -15.55 13.20
N GLN A 41 -20.03 -16.08 14.41
CA GLN A 41 -19.94 -15.34 15.66
C GLN A 41 -18.65 -15.70 16.39
N THR A 42 -17.99 -14.68 16.94
CA THR A 42 -16.84 -14.85 17.81
C THR A 42 -17.26 -14.60 19.25
N ARG A 43 -17.01 -15.56 20.12
CA ARG A 43 -17.29 -15.45 21.55
C ARG A 43 -15.99 -15.53 22.33
N SER A 44 -15.75 -14.56 23.23
CA SER A 44 -14.70 -14.72 24.23
C SER A 44 -15.15 -15.71 25.29
N VAL A 45 -14.36 -16.76 25.50
CA VAL A 45 -14.63 -17.80 26.50
C VAL A 45 -13.78 -17.58 27.74
N SER A 46 -12.62 -16.93 27.60
CA SER A 46 -11.78 -16.47 28.70
C SER A 46 -10.85 -15.34 28.27
N ALA A 47 -10.07 -14.80 29.21
CA ALA A 47 -9.00 -13.83 28.95
C ALA A 47 -7.88 -14.34 28.01
N SER A 48 -7.91 -15.62 27.62
CA SER A 48 -6.93 -16.23 26.71
C SER A 48 -7.56 -17.19 25.71
N ALA A 49 -8.88 -17.20 25.56
CA ALA A 49 -9.58 -18.09 24.65
C ALA A 49 -10.76 -17.40 23.96
N VAL A 50 -10.86 -17.66 22.65
CA VAL A 50 -11.98 -17.27 21.80
C VAL A 50 -12.53 -18.50 21.10
N GLU A 51 -13.82 -18.50 20.88
CA GLU A 51 -14.59 -19.55 20.24
C GLU A 51 -15.29 -18.97 19.02
N CYS A 52 -15.33 -19.76 17.95
CA CYS A 52 -16.03 -19.44 16.72
C CYS A 52 -17.23 -20.36 16.59
N GLU A 53 -18.40 -19.78 16.33
CA GLU A 53 -19.60 -20.52 15.98
C GLU A 53 -20.10 -19.97 14.64
N CYS A 54 -20.19 -20.83 13.62
CA CYS A 54 -20.75 -20.45 12.34
C CYS A 54 -22.02 -21.26 12.06
N ASP A 55 -23.03 -20.64 11.45
CA ASP A 55 -24.29 -21.28 11.04
C ASP A 55 -24.17 -22.06 9.72
N HIS A 56 -22.95 -22.22 9.22
CA HIS A 56 -22.59 -22.92 7.99
C HIS A 56 -21.35 -23.80 8.21
N LEU A 57 -21.17 -24.79 7.32
CA LEU A 57 -20.12 -25.81 7.41
C LEU A 57 -18.85 -25.45 6.62
N THR A 58 -18.59 -24.16 6.39
CA THR A 58 -17.41 -23.74 5.65
C THR A 58 -16.18 -23.65 6.57
N GLU A 59 -15.01 -23.92 6.00
CA GLU A 59 -13.76 -23.72 6.73
C GLU A 59 -13.62 -22.24 7.11
N TYR A 60 -13.32 -22.00 8.38
CA TYR A 60 -13.18 -20.66 8.93
C TYR A 60 -11.79 -20.44 9.53
N ALA A 61 -11.41 -19.18 9.61
CA ALA A 61 -10.19 -18.75 10.28
C ALA A 61 -10.52 -17.74 11.37
N LEU A 62 -9.69 -17.75 12.41
CA LEU A 62 -9.69 -16.71 13.43
C LEU A 62 -8.75 -15.59 12.97
N ILE A 63 -9.29 -14.39 12.75
CA ILE A 63 -8.55 -13.22 12.31
C ILE A 63 -8.33 -12.30 13.50
N ASP A 64 -7.08 -12.00 13.80
CA ASP A 64 -6.72 -10.97 14.77
C ASP A 64 -7.04 -9.58 14.21
N THR A 65 -7.83 -8.82 14.95
CA THR A 65 -8.24 -7.45 14.67
C THR A 65 -7.76 -6.49 15.77
N GLY A 66 -6.78 -6.89 16.58
CA GLY A 66 -6.23 -6.16 17.74
C GLY A 66 -5.55 -4.82 17.48
N ASN A 67 -5.88 -4.14 16.38
CA ASN A 67 -5.65 -2.71 16.19
C ASN A 67 -6.69 -2.10 15.22
N ARG A 68 -7.91 -2.64 15.20
CA ARG A 68 -8.92 -2.37 14.19
C ARG A 68 -10.04 -1.52 14.79
N SER A 69 -9.90 -0.20 14.67
CA SER A 69 -11.02 0.75 14.73
C SER A 69 -12.01 0.59 13.55
N ASP A 70 -11.77 -0.37 12.64
CA ASP A 70 -12.37 -0.39 11.30
C ASP A 70 -13.47 -1.44 11.08
N ILE A 71 -14.12 -1.96 12.13
CA ILE A 71 -15.28 -2.88 11.95
C ILE A 71 -16.64 -2.22 12.19
N THR A 72 -16.72 -1.01 12.74
CA THR A 72 -18.04 -0.39 12.99
C THR A 72 -18.31 0.96 12.36
N ASN A 73 -17.44 1.50 11.48
CA ASN A 73 -17.75 2.67 10.65
C ASN A 73 -17.29 2.52 9.19
N GLN A 74 -17.61 1.39 8.55
CA GLN A 74 -17.38 1.14 7.10
C GLN A 74 -18.31 1.93 6.16
N SER A 75 -18.61 3.21 6.43
CA SER A 75 -19.40 4.01 5.48
C SER A 75 -18.55 4.76 4.46
N GLU A 76 -17.22 4.80 4.58
CA GLU A 76 -16.39 5.68 3.74
C GLU A 76 -15.31 4.98 2.92
N CYS A 77 -14.97 3.71 3.21
CA CYS A 77 -13.89 3.00 2.52
C CYS A 77 -14.40 1.83 1.67
N THR A 78 -14.30 2.01 0.36
CA THR A 78 -14.66 1.02 -0.67
C THR A 78 -13.60 -0.06 -0.89
N VAL A 79 -12.42 0.08 -0.28
CA VAL A 79 -11.31 -0.88 -0.33
C VAL A 79 -10.82 -1.23 1.07
N SER A 80 -10.35 -2.46 1.28
CA SER A 80 -9.74 -2.90 2.53
C SER A 80 -8.28 -2.41 2.57
N CYS A 81 -7.87 -1.63 3.55
CA CYS A 81 -6.45 -1.27 3.74
C CYS A 81 -5.81 -2.28 4.71
N PHE A 82 -5.22 -3.37 4.20
CA PHE A 82 -4.72 -4.48 5.03
C PHE A 82 -3.64 -4.04 6.02
N HIS A 83 -2.68 -3.24 5.56
CA HIS A 83 -1.58 -2.74 6.36
C HIS A 83 -1.42 -1.22 6.21
N GLY A 84 -2.50 -0.49 6.44
CA GLY A 84 -2.52 0.97 6.35
C GLY A 84 -3.76 1.56 6.99
N THR A 85 -3.89 2.87 6.90
CA THR A 85 -5.11 3.57 7.27
C THR A 85 -5.86 3.96 6.01
N CYS A 86 -7.17 3.74 6.00
CA CYS A 86 -7.99 4.31 4.93
C CYS A 86 -8.13 5.80 5.16
N THR A 87 -7.81 6.60 4.14
CA THR A 87 -7.84 8.06 4.23
C THR A 87 -9.20 8.60 3.77
N SER A 88 -9.77 8.06 2.68
CA SER A 88 -11.21 8.01 2.38
C SER A 88 -11.44 7.25 1.07
N GLY A 89 -12.69 6.88 0.76
CA GLY A 89 -13.09 6.42 -0.57
C GLY A 89 -12.39 5.12 -0.95
N SER A 90 -11.49 5.15 -1.93
CA SER A 90 -10.71 3.97 -2.33
C SER A 90 -9.20 4.13 -2.07
N TYR A 91 -8.82 5.02 -1.16
CA TYR A 91 -7.42 5.39 -0.93
C TYR A 91 -6.91 4.87 0.41
N CYS A 92 -5.79 4.15 0.35
CA CYS A 92 -5.07 3.71 1.51
C CYS A 92 -3.77 4.50 1.67
N SER A 93 -3.51 4.94 2.90
CA SER A 93 -2.19 5.35 3.35
C SER A 93 -1.50 4.15 3.98
N CYS A 94 -0.60 3.52 3.23
CA CYS A 94 0.05 2.32 3.70
C CYS A 94 1.04 2.60 4.83
N SER A 95 1.13 1.63 5.74
CA SER A 95 2.20 1.60 6.74
C SER A 95 3.54 1.50 6.02
N ILE A 96 4.61 1.88 6.73
CA ILE A 96 5.97 1.70 6.22
C ILE A 96 6.14 0.26 5.75
N ASN A 97 6.82 0.08 4.61
CA ASN A 97 7.04 -1.21 3.97
C ASN A 97 5.81 -1.92 3.38
N TRP A 98 4.69 -1.23 3.21
CA TRP A 98 3.55 -1.75 2.46
C TRP A 98 3.20 -0.80 1.33
N PHE A 99 2.77 -1.34 0.19
CA PHE A 99 2.28 -0.54 -0.92
C PHE A 99 1.17 -1.27 -1.70
N GLY A 100 0.65 -0.59 -2.72
CA GLY A 100 -0.50 -1.03 -3.50
C GLY A 100 -1.81 -0.46 -2.96
N ARG A 101 -2.88 -0.63 -3.74
CA ARG A 101 -4.19 0.00 -3.50
C ARG A 101 -4.77 -0.30 -2.13
N ASP A 102 -4.53 -1.51 -1.65
CA ASP A 102 -5.04 -2.08 -0.42
C ASP A 102 -3.93 -2.32 0.62
N CYS A 103 -2.71 -1.86 0.35
CA CYS A 103 -1.54 -2.12 1.19
C CYS A 103 -1.28 -3.62 1.45
N SER A 104 -1.59 -4.48 0.46
CA SER A 104 -1.37 -5.93 0.56
C SER A 104 0.04 -6.37 0.15
N ILE A 105 0.80 -5.50 -0.52
CA ILE A 105 2.13 -5.86 -1.02
C ILE A 105 3.17 -5.45 0.01
N TYR A 106 3.73 -6.45 0.69
CA TYR A 106 4.82 -6.25 1.64
C TYR A 106 6.14 -6.06 0.93
N LEU A 107 6.86 -5.03 1.34
CA LEU A 107 8.24 -4.73 1.01
C LEU A 107 9.08 -5.22 2.21
N SER A 108 9.82 -6.34 2.11
CA SER A 108 10.59 -6.87 3.26
C SER A 108 11.86 -6.04 3.53
N TYR A 109 11.75 -4.91 4.24
CA TYR A 109 12.92 -4.04 4.44
C TYR A 109 13.05 -3.44 5.83
N SER A 110 14.28 -3.37 6.33
CA SER A 110 14.66 -2.63 7.53
C SER A 110 15.07 -1.17 7.26
N ASN A 111 15.26 -0.76 5.99
CA ASN A 111 15.95 0.49 5.63
C ASN A 111 15.21 1.37 4.60
N ALA A 112 13.88 1.32 4.54
CA ALA A 112 13.14 2.28 3.70
C ALA A 112 13.42 3.71 4.17
N MET A 113 13.89 4.57 3.26
CA MET A 113 14.10 5.98 3.57
C MET A 113 12.81 6.73 3.21
N SER A 114 12.06 7.13 4.24
CA SER A 114 10.83 7.90 4.05
C SER A 114 10.95 9.31 4.58
N MET A 115 10.41 10.26 3.84
CA MET A 115 10.15 11.62 4.32
C MET A 115 8.65 11.86 4.27
N THR A 116 8.09 12.28 5.41
CA THR A 116 6.67 12.61 5.54
C THR A 116 6.53 14.09 5.85
N LEU A 117 5.68 14.78 5.09
CA LEU A 117 5.33 16.17 5.34
C LEU A 117 3.86 16.27 5.73
N THR A 118 3.61 16.90 6.86
CA THR A 118 2.27 17.17 7.36
C THR A 118 1.80 18.56 6.93
N PHE A 119 0.60 18.63 6.37
CA PHE A 119 -0.06 19.85 5.95
C PHE A 119 -1.27 20.10 6.84
N VAL A 120 -1.36 21.33 7.36
CA VAL A 120 -2.54 21.78 8.12
C VAL A 120 -3.62 22.33 7.18
N ASP A 121 -3.22 22.86 6.01
CA ASP A 121 -4.11 23.47 5.00
C ASP A 121 -3.70 23.09 3.56
N GLY A 122 -3.33 21.81 3.34
CA GLY A 122 -2.79 21.26 2.08
C GLY A 122 -1.61 22.04 1.48
N ILE A 123 -1.41 21.91 0.16
CA ILE A 123 -0.18 22.38 -0.52
C ILE A 123 -0.34 23.82 -1.01
N SER A 124 -0.16 24.77 -0.10
CA SER A 124 -0.30 26.21 -0.37
C SER A 124 0.94 26.86 -1.02
N GLN A 125 2.06 26.13 -1.10
CA GLN A 125 3.35 26.61 -1.60
C GLN A 125 4.07 25.56 -2.47
N PHE A 126 5.09 26.00 -3.21
CA PHE A 126 6.01 25.09 -3.89
C PHE A 126 6.76 24.24 -2.86
N LEU A 127 6.91 22.96 -3.15
CA LEU A 127 7.58 22.03 -2.27
C LEU A 127 8.60 21.19 -3.05
N LEU A 128 9.82 21.13 -2.53
CA LEU A 128 10.85 20.20 -2.99
C LEU A 128 11.18 19.24 -1.85
N LEU A 129 10.82 17.98 -2.06
CA LEU A 129 11.19 16.86 -1.21
C LEU A 129 12.45 16.23 -1.78
N THR A 130 13.50 16.07 -0.97
CA THR A 130 14.73 15.38 -1.38
C THR A 130 15.12 14.38 -0.32
N LEU A 131 15.19 13.11 -0.69
CA LEU A 131 15.69 12.05 0.18
C LEU A 131 17.21 12.09 0.25
N VAL A 132 17.78 11.61 1.35
CA VAL A 132 19.24 11.51 1.50
C VAL A 132 19.87 10.55 0.48
N SER A 133 19.08 9.60 -0.01
CA SER A 133 19.42 8.72 -1.13
C SER A 133 19.45 9.46 -2.48
N GLY A 134 18.94 10.70 -2.56
CA GLY A 134 19.08 11.63 -3.67
C GLY A 134 17.91 11.66 -4.67
N GLU A 135 16.87 10.87 -4.45
CA GLU A 135 15.58 11.02 -5.14
C GLU A 135 14.88 12.30 -4.68
N SER A 136 14.16 12.94 -5.60
CA SER A 136 13.42 14.15 -5.27
C SER A 136 12.06 14.24 -5.95
N LEU A 137 11.15 14.94 -5.29
CA LEU A 137 9.80 15.22 -5.76
C LEU A 137 9.52 16.71 -5.65
N SER A 138 9.26 17.34 -6.78
CA SER A 138 8.96 18.77 -6.90
C SER A 138 7.47 18.96 -7.14
N ILE A 139 6.76 19.42 -6.12
CA ILE A 139 5.32 19.65 -6.14
C ILE A 139 5.03 21.15 -6.26
N PRO A 140 4.56 21.65 -7.41
CA PRO A 140 4.19 23.04 -7.54
C PRO A 140 2.93 23.37 -6.73
N LYS A 141 2.76 24.65 -6.38
CA LYS A 141 1.55 25.15 -5.73
C LYS A 141 0.32 24.79 -6.57
N GLY A 142 -0.71 24.24 -5.93
CA GLY A 142 -1.96 23.86 -6.59
C GLY A 142 -1.89 22.56 -7.39
N ALA A 143 -0.78 21.80 -7.32
CA ALA A 143 -0.71 20.48 -7.92
C ALA A 143 -1.73 19.51 -7.32
N VAL A 144 -2.11 19.70 -6.07
CA VAL A 144 -3.15 18.90 -5.39
C VAL A 144 -4.36 19.79 -5.12
N ASP A 145 -5.55 19.28 -5.43
CA ASP A 145 -6.81 19.95 -5.10
C ASP A 145 -7.03 19.94 -3.60
N GLN A 146 -7.16 21.13 -2.99
CA GLN A 146 -7.38 21.28 -1.56
C GLN A 146 -8.68 20.63 -1.07
N ALA A 147 -9.76 20.72 -1.85
CA ALA A 147 -11.03 20.13 -1.49
C ALA A 147 -10.93 18.60 -1.53
N VAL A 148 -10.24 18.04 -2.54
CA VAL A 148 -9.96 16.60 -2.59
C VAL A 148 -9.09 16.20 -1.41
N TRP A 149 -7.98 16.91 -1.17
CA TRP A 149 -7.05 16.67 -0.06
C TRP A 149 -7.76 16.61 1.30
N ASN A 150 -8.61 17.60 1.59
CA ASN A 150 -9.41 17.66 2.80
C ASN A 150 -10.47 16.55 2.85
N SER A 151 -11.12 16.26 1.71
CA SER A 151 -12.14 15.20 1.62
C SER A 151 -11.57 13.81 1.88
N ILE A 152 -10.29 13.61 1.52
CA ILE A 152 -9.60 12.35 1.80
C ILE A 152 -8.96 12.29 3.17
N GLY A 153 -9.19 13.27 4.05
CA GLY A 153 -8.59 13.29 5.39
C GLY A 153 -7.06 13.18 5.39
N ALA A 154 -6.42 13.43 4.24
CA ALA A 154 -4.98 13.31 4.12
C ALA A 154 -4.36 14.49 4.84
N THR A 155 -3.58 14.20 5.87
CA THR A 155 -2.78 15.22 6.54
C THR A 155 -1.36 15.22 6.01
N ASN A 156 -0.94 14.15 5.33
CA ASN A 156 0.47 13.89 5.05
C ASN A 156 0.73 13.48 3.60
N ILE A 157 1.86 13.95 3.05
CA ILE A 157 2.50 13.35 1.87
C ILE A 157 3.71 12.58 2.34
N THR A 158 3.85 11.35 1.88
CA THR A 158 5.05 10.54 2.11
C THR A 158 5.70 10.17 0.80
N ILE A 159 7.01 10.40 0.70
CA ILE A 159 7.88 9.79 -0.30
C ILE A 159 8.75 8.76 0.41
N ALA A 160 8.75 7.52 -0.08
CA ALA A 160 9.58 6.44 0.45
C ALA A 160 10.41 5.81 -0.67
N ALA A 161 11.73 5.77 -0.51
CA ALA A 161 12.63 5.07 -1.43
C ALA A 161 13.12 3.74 -0.86
N TYR A 162 13.31 2.78 -1.76
CA TYR A 162 13.63 1.39 -1.43
C TYR A 162 14.80 0.87 -2.26
N SER A 163 15.54 -0.10 -1.70
CA SER A 163 16.63 -0.79 -2.40
C SER A 163 16.09 -1.84 -3.37
N LEU A 164 16.70 -1.93 -4.57
CA LEU A 164 16.34 -2.93 -5.57
C LEU A 164 16.74 -4.37 -5.21
N SER A 165 17.79 -4.54 -4.40
CA SER A 165 18.36 -5.86 -4.06
C SER A 165 17.40 -6.79 -3.33
N GLU A 166 16.29 -6.25 -2.83
CA GLU A 166 15.40 -6.90 -1.86
C GLU A 166 13.92 -6.76 -2.27
N LEU A 167 13.64 -6.41 -3.55
CA LEU A 167 12.27 -6.32 -4.07
C LEU A 167 11.54 -7.66 -4.00
N PRO A 168 10.29 -7.69 -3.49
CA PRO A 168 9.51 -8.91 -3.44
C PRO A 168 9.34 -9.52 -4.83
N LEU A 169 9.36 -10.85 -4.92
CA LEU A 169 9.21 -11.57 -6.19
C LEU A 169 7.98 -11.14 -6.99
N VAL A 170 6.86 -10.83 -6.32
CA VAL A 170 5.63 -10.38 -6.98
C VAL A 170 5.82 -9.08 -7.78
N VAL A 171 6.71 -8.20 -7.34
CA VAL A 171 7.01 -6.93 -8.00
C VAL A 171 7.87 -7.14 -9.25
N ASN A 172 8.74 -8.16 -9.23
CA ASN A 172 9.55 -8.57 -10.39
C ASN A 172 8.73 -9.35 -11.42
N GLN A 173 7.74 -10.13 -10.99
CA GLN A 173 6.91 -10.97 -11.88
C GLN A 173 6.02 -10.17 -12.82
N SER A 174 5.74 -8.90 -12.53
CA SER A 174 4.95 -8.02 -13.39
C SER A 174 5.75 -7.33 -14.50
N LEU A 175 7.07 -7.54 -14.55
CA LEU A 175 7.92 -7.07 -15.64
C LEU A 175 7.85 -8.00 -16.85
N SER A 176 7.95 -7.43 -18.05
CA SER A 176 8.18 -8.25 -19.24
C SER A 176 9.57 -8.89 -19.21
N ALA A 177 9.76 -9.98 -19.97
CA ALA A 177 11.01 -10.74 -19.99
C ALA A 177 12.25 -9.92 -20.42
N GLN A 178 12.07 -8.75 -21.02
CA GLN A 178 13.14 -7.86 -21.46
C GLN A 178 13.41 -6.70 -20.50
N GLN A 179 12.59 -6.53 -19.47
CA GLN A 179 12.65 -5.43 -18.52
C GLN A 179 13.34 -5.85 -17.21
N SER A 180 14.09 -4.93 -16.63
CA SER A 180 14.69 -5.08 -15.30
C SER A 180 14.75 -3.77 -14.54
N PHE A 181 14.53 -3.82 -13.23
CA PHE A 181 14.75 -2.66 -12.38
C PHE A 181 16.21 -2.20 -12.43
N SER A 182 16.40 -0.89 -12.63
CA SER A 182 17.71 -0.33 -12.99
C SER A 182 17.97 1.04 -12.36
N GLY A 183 17.43 1.28 -11.16
CA GLY A 183 17.62 2.53 -10.41
C GLY A 183 16.73 2.59 -9.17
N SER A 184 16.30 3.79 -8.80
CA SER A 184 15.45 3.99 -7.63
C SER A 184 14.09 3.32 -7.80
N PHE A 185 13.55 2.85 -6.67
CA PHE A 185 12.17 2.43 -6.49
C PHE A 185 11.57 3.30 -5.40
N VAL A 186 10.49 4.03 -5.71
CA VAL A 186 9.90 5.05 -4.83
C VAL A 186 8.39 4.90 -4.76
N SER A 187 7.82 4.93 -3.56
CA SER A 187 6.37 4.99 -3.35
C SER A 187 5.96 6.38 -2.85
N LEU A 188 4.91 6.93 -3.46
CA LEU A 188 4.29 8.19 -3.07
C LEU A 188 2.92 7.92 -2.47
N PHE A 189 2.66 8.45 -1.27
CA PHE A 189 1.40 8.29 -0.56
C PHE A 189 0.70 9.62 -0.32
N PRO A 190 -0.66 9.64 -0.32
CA PRO A 190 -1.56 8.49 -0.51
C PRO A 190 -1.68 8.05 -1.99
N SER A 191 -1.65 6.74 -2.27
CA SER A 191 -1.64 6.22 -3.66
C SER A 191 -2.94 6.56 -4.40
N GLY A 192 -2.86 6.76 -5.71
CA GLY A 192 -3.99 7.00 -6.63
C GLY A 192 -4.53 8.44 -6.67
N LEU A 193 -4.13 9.32 -5.75
CA LEU A 193 -4.54 10.72 -5.73
C LEU A 193 -3.99 11.45 -6.98
N GLN A 194 -4.86 12.10 -7.75
CA GLN A 194 -4.48 12.77 -9.00
C GLN A 194 -3.92 14.18 -8.75
N PHE A 195 -2.93 14.55 -9.55
CA PHE A 195 -2.39 15.90 -9.62
C PHE A 195 -3.12 16.71 -10.70
N LYS A 196 -3.48 17.96 -10.37
CA LYS A 196 -4.03 18.95 -11.30
C LYS A 196 -2.99 19.57 -12.21
N ILE A 197 -1.76 19.64 -11.73
CA ILE A 197 -0.62 20.26 -12.40
C ILE A 197 0.54 19.26 -12.34
N PRO A 198 1.34 19.13 -13.41
CA PRO A 198 2.50 18.23 -13.43
C PRO A 198 3.39 18.38 -12.18
N VAL A 199 3.65 17.25 -11.54
CA VAL A 199 4.62 17.12 -10.43
C VAL A 199 5.86 16.41 -10.98
N THR A 200 7.05 16.97 -10.79
CA THR A 200 8.26 16.36 -11.34
C THR A 200 8.91 15.45 -10.32
N LEU A 201 9.07 14.18 -10.66
CA LEU A 201 9.85 13.20 -9.91
C LEU A 201 11.22 13.03 -10.55
N SER A 202 12.27 13.04 -9.74
CA SER A 202 13.64 12.71 -10.17
C SER A 202 14.15 11.50 -9.39
N LEU A 203 14.55 10.47 -10.12
CA LEU A 203 15.05 9.20 -9.61
C LEU A 203 16.50 9.00 -10.02
N LYS A 204 17.25 8.22 -9.25
CA LYS A 204 18.58 7.79 -9.64
C LYS A 204 18.49 6.56 -10.55
N THR A 205 19.40 6.47 -11.50
CA THR A 205 19.65 5.27 -12.29
C THR A 205 20.86 4.52 -11.73
N VAL A 206 21.12 3.32 -12.23
CA VAL A 206 22.44 2.70 -12.09
C VAL A 206 23.52 3.64 -12.66
N SER A 207 24.65 3.71 -11.96
CA SER A 207 25.80 4.52 -12.37
C SER A 207 27.07 3.67 -12.31
N PRO A 208 27.91 3.62 -13.37
CA PRO A 208 27.69 4.26 -14.67
C PRO A 208 26.55 3.60 -15.46
N LEU A 209 25.92 4.35 -16.37
CA LEU A 209 24.85 3.85 -17.23
C LEU A 209 25.39 2.80 -18.22
N PRO A 210 24.83 1.58 -18.24
CA PRO A 210 25.14 0.57 -19.26
C PRO A 210 24.92 1.11 -20.69
N VAL A 211 25.93 0.94 -21.55
CA VAL A 211 25.85 1.36 -22.96
C VAL A 211 24.78 0.55 -23.69
N GLY A 212 23.94 1.23 -24.48
CA GLY A 212 22.91 0.60 -25.30
C GLY A 212 21.64 0.18 -24.55
N LYS A 213 21.52 0.51 -23.26
CA LYS A 213 20.29 0.33 -22.47
C LYS A 213 19.47 1.62 -22.46
N ASN A 214 18.15 1.47 -22.60
CA ASN A 214 17.21 2.58 -22.46
C ASN A 214 16.65 2.54 -21.04
N PHE A 215 16.66 3.67 -20.36
CA PHE A 215 16.12 3.79 -19.01
C PHE A 215 14.84 4.62 -19.08
N SER A 216 13.80 4.18 -18.39
CA SER A 216 12.56 4.93 -18.28
C SER A 216 11.93 4.80 -16.92
N ILE A 217 11.14 5.79 -16.54
CA ILE A 217 10.31 5.72 -15.34
C ILE A 217 9.04 4.95 -15.69
N TYR A 218 8.66 4.02 -14.84
CA TYR A 218 7.37 3.34 -14.89
C TYR A 218 6.63 3.59 -13.58
N TYR A 219 5.31 3.50 -13.63
CA TYR A 219 4.49 3.46 -12.43
C TYR A 219 3.78 2.13 -12.32
N TYR A 220 3.55 1.69 -11.09
CA TYR A 220 2.81 0.48 -10.80
C TYR A 220 1.31 0.78 -10.90
N ASN A 221 0.68 0.24 -11.93
CA ASN A 221 -0.75 0.32 -12.15
C ASN A 221 -1.45 -0.71 -11.25
N GLU A 222 -2.05 -0.21 -10.18
CA GLU A 222 -2.69 -1.06 -9.18
C GLU A 222 -3.99 -1.72 -9.69
N GLN A 223 -4.57 -1.24 -10.79
CA GLN A 223 -5.78 -1.83 -11.36
C GLN A 223 -5.49 -3.13 -12.12
N ASN A 224 -4.38 -3.19 -12.85
CA ASN A 224 -4.00 -4.36 -13.64
C ASN A 224 -2.76 -5.08 -13.10
N THR A 225 -2.15 -4.59 -12.02
CA THR A 225 -0.94 -5.11 -11.38
C THR A 225 0.30 -5.12 -12.29
N LEU A 226 0.33 -4.24 -13.30
CA LEU A 226 1.42 -4.12 -14.28
C LEU A 226 2.17 -2.79 -14.13
N TRP A 227 3.34 -2.72 -14.78
CA TRP A 227 4.13 -1.49 -14.88
C TRP A 227 3.81 -0.75 -16.18
N ASP A 228 3.34 0.48 -16.05
CA ASP A 228 2.99 1.34 -17.17
C ASP A 228 4.09 2.39 -17.42
N PHE A 229 4.43 2.57 -18.70
CA PHE A 229 5.50 3.46 -19.14
C PHE A 229 5.17 4.94 -18.89
N ARG A 230 6.21 5.71 -18.51
CA ARG A 230 6.20 7.17 -18.47
C ARG A 230 7.29 7.74 -19.35
N GLN A 231 6.93 8.77 -20.12
CA GLN A 231 7.92 9.58 -20.80
C GLN A 231 8.84 10.23 -19.76
N SER A 232 10.14 10.03 -19.93
CA SER A 232 11.14 10.44 -18.96
C SER A 232 12.36 11.04 -19.65
N ASN A 233 12.97 12.02 -19.00
CA ASN A 233 14.17 12.69 -19.47
C ASN A 233 15.38 12.19 -18.67
N LEU A 234 16.27 11.47 -19.34
CA LEU A 234 17.49 10.96 -18.73
C LEU A 234 18.59 12.03 -18.80
N ASN A 235 19.14 12.40 -17.64
CA ASN A 235 20.36 13.17 -17.57
C ASN A 235 21.55 12.21 -17.40
N GLY A 236 22.17 11.88 -18.53
CA GLY A 236 23.29 10.94 -18.59
C GLY A 236 24.54 11.37 -17.80
N LEU A 237 24.69 12.66 -17.48
CA LEU A 237 25.84 13.16 -16.70
C LEU A 237 25.67 12.93 -15.20
N SER A 238 24.45 13.07 -14.68
CA SER A 238 24.15 12.91 -13.25
C SER A 238 23.70 11.50 -12.87
N GLY A 239 23.40 10.64 -13.86
CA GLY A 239 22.78 9.34 -13.59
C GLY A 239 21.40 9.51 -12.95
N THR A 240 20.68 10.57 -13.32
CA THR A 240 19.32 10.83 -12.84
C THR A 240 18.35 10.86 -14.00
N ILE A 241 17.16 10.37 -13.75
CA ILE A 241 16.06 10.34 -14.71
C ILE A 241 14.86 11.04 -14.08
N SER A 242 14.19 11.90 -14.85
CA SER A 242 13.03 12.64 -14.35
C SER A 242 11.81 12.46 -15.23
N SER A 243 10.63 12.57 -14.63
CA SER A 243 9.35 12.51 -15.34
C SER A 243 8.30 13.32 -14.59
N ASP A 244 7.35 13.86 -15.34
CA ASP A 244 6.16 14.47 -14.77
C ASP A 244 5.13 13.39 -14.41
N LEU A 245 4.58 13.51 -13.21
CA LEU A 245 3.65 12.57 -12.62
C LEU A 245 2.22 13.11 -12.71
N PRO A 246 1.21 12.26 -13.01
CA PRO A 246 -0.19 12.67 -12.96
C PRO A 246 -0.86 12.30 -11.65
N HIS A 247 -0.25 11.44 -10.82
CA HIS A 247 -0.83 11.00 -9.57
C HIS A 247 0.22 10.42 -8.62
N PHE A 248 -0.15 10.26 -7.36
CA PHE A 248 0.61 9.50 -6.38
C PHE A 248 0.54 8.00 -6.72
N SER A 249 1.69 7.33 -6.79
CA SER A 249 1.80 5.90 -7.08
C SER A 249 3.17 5.40 -6.63
N THR A 250 3.45 4.12 -6.89
CA THR A 250 4.80 3.56 -6.83
C THR A 250 5.45 3.68 -8.20
N TYR A 251 6.66 4.23 -8.22
CA TYR A 251 7.46 4.51 -9.40
C TYR A 251 8.79 3.79 -9.33
N ALA A 252 9.29 3.35 -10.48
CA ALA A 252 10.59 2.70 -10.57
C ALA A 252 11.31 3.05 -11.87
N VAL A 253 12.64 3.00 -11.83
CA VAL A 253 13.47 3.05 -13.03
C VAL A 253 13.64 1.63 -13.58
N ILE A 254 13.29 1.46 -14.85
CA ILE A 254 13.35 0.16 -15.55
C ILE A 254 14.14 0.33 -16.85
N SER A 255 14.96 -0.67 -17.20
CA SER A 255 15.67 -0.79 -18.48
C SER A 255 15.45 -2.12 -19.18
#